data_AF-A0A931W9P6-F1
#
_entry.id   AF-A0A931W9P6-F1
#
_cell.length_a   1.000
_cell.length_b   1.000
_cell.length_c   1.000
_cell.angle_alpha   90.00
_cell.angle_beta   90.00
_cell.angle_gamma   90.00
#
_symmetry.space_group_name_H-M   'P 1'
#
loop_
_entity.id
_entity.type
_entity.pdbx_description
1 polymer ?
#
loop_
_entity_poly.entity_id
_entity_poly.type
_entity_poly.pdbx_seq_one_letter_code
_entity_poly.pdbx_strand_id
1 'polypeptide(L)'
;MNRIFLLLKKNWGIFAILLLSFFSIRPLLVSGFFPMHDDTQVARVYEMWKALRDGMFPVRWVPDLGYGYGYPIFNFYAPLAYYAGAFFIFLGVDALTATKFM
;
A
#
# COMPACT_ATOMS: atom_id res chain seq x y z
N MET A 1 -9.28 9.96 -42.92
CA MET A 1 -8.84 10.39 -41.58
C MET A 1 -8.60 9.15 -40.72
N ASN A 2 -7.40 8.95 -40.19
CA ASN A 2 -7.01 7.72 -39.50
C ASN A 2 -7.93 7.43 -38.29
N ARG A 3 -8.45 6.20 -38.16
CA ARG A 3 -9.35 5.80 -37.06
C ARG A 3 -8.76 6.11 -35.67
N ILE A 4 -7.43 6.01 -35.54
CA ILE A 4 -6.68 6.35 -34.32
C ILE A 4 -6.84 7.83 -33.95
N PHE A 5 -6.75 8.74 -34.92
CA PHE A 5 -6.89 10.17 -34.68
C PHE A 5 -8.29 10.54 -34.18
N LEU A 6 -9.32 9.88 -34.73
CA LEU A 6 -10.70 10.03 -34.28
C LEU A 6 -10.91 9.53 -32.83
N LEU A 7 -10.29 8.41 -32.46
CA LEU A 7 -10.34 7.88 -31.09
C LEU A 7 -9.64 8.80 -30.09
N LEU A 8 -8.45 9.32 -30.44
CA LEU A 8 -7.71 10.27 -29.60
C LEU A 8 -8.50 11.56 -29.39
N LYS A 9 -9.09 12.11 -30.45
CA LYS A 9 -9.92 13.33 -30.35
C LYS A 9 -11.18 13.09 -29.52
N LYS A 10 -11.83 11.93 -29.67
CA LYS A 10 -13.04 11.57 -28.91
C LYS A 10 -12.76 11.40 -27.42
N ASN A 11 -11.60 10.83 -27.06
CA ASN A 11 -11.27 10.43 -25.69
C ASN A 11 -10.18 11.29 -25.03
N TRP A 12 -9.87 12.46 -25.58
CA TRP A 12 -8.80 13.35 -25.08
C TRP A 12 -8.85 13.59 -23.56
N GLY A 13 -10.05 13.73 -22.98
CA GLY A 13 -10.21 13.92 -21.54
C GLY A 13 -9.65 12.76 -20.70
N ILE A 14 -9.78 11.51 -21.17
CA ILE A 14 -9.21 10.34 -20.49
C ILE A 14 -7.69 10.40 -20.52
N PHE A 15 -7.11 10.75 -21.67
CA PHE A 15 -5.66 10.90 -21.78
C PHE A 15 -5.14 12.03 -20.89
N ALA A 16 -5.85 13.15 -20.81
CA ALA A 16 -5.50 14.24 -19.91
C ALA A 16 -5.55 13.79 -18.44
N ILE A 17 -6.59 13.03 -18.03
CA ILE A 17 -6.68 12.48 -16.66
C ILE A 17 -5.51 11.53 -16.39
N LEU A 18 -5.24 10.57 -17.28
CA LEU A 18 -4.12 9.63 -17.10
C LEU A 18 -2.77 10.35 -17.01
N LEU A 19 -2.58 11.38 -17.83
CA LEU A 19 -1.36 12.20 -17.81
C LEU A 19 -1.22 12.96 -16.48
N LEU A 20 -2.30 13.54 -15.96
CA LEU A 20 -2.28 14.25 -14.68
C LEU A 20 -2.09 13.28 -13.50
N SER A 21 -2.76 12.12 -13.52
CA SER A 21 -2.62 11.08 -12.49
C SER A 21 -1.20 10.52 -12.42
N PHE A 22 -0.46 10.50 -13.53
CA PHE A 22 0.93 10.05 -13.54
C PHE A 22 1.81 10.85 -12.55
N PHE A 23 1.63 12.18 -12.48
CA PHE A 23 2.39 13.00 -11.53
C PHE A 23 2.06 12.68 -10.07
N SER A 24 0.80 12.33 -9.77
CA SER A 24 0.37 11.94 -8.43
C SER A 24 0.89 10.56 -8.02
N ILE A 25 1.00 9.61 -8.96
CA ILE A 25 1.43 8.23 -8.69
C ILE A 25 2.95 8.09 -8.71
N ARG A 26 3.68 9.00 -9.38
CA ARG A 26 5.14 8.94 -9.53
C ARG A 26 5.91 8.61 -8.23
N PRO A 27 5.57 9.16 -7.05
CA PRO A 27 6.27 8.81 -5.79
C PRO A 27 6.15 7.34 -5.39
N LEU A 28 5.13 6.60 -5.85
CA LEU A 28 5.00 5.16 -5.60
C LEU A 28 6.00 4.35 -6.45
N LEU A 29 6.40 4.87 -7.62
CA LEU A 29 7.24 4.16 -8.59
C LEU A 29 8.75 4.28 -8.32
N VAL A 30 9.17 5.12 -7.38
CA VAL A 30 10.60 5.27 -7.04
C VAL A 30 11.08 4.07 -6.20
N SER A 31 12.38 3.79 -6.26
CA SER A 31 12.99 2.81 -5.34
C SER A 31 12.90 3.30 -3.89
N GLY A 32 12.71 2.38 -2.95
CA GLY A 32 12.51 2.71 -1.53
C GLY A 32 11.14 3.31 -1.25
N PHE A 33 10.96 3.81 -0.03
CA PHE A 33 9.72 4.44 0.41
C PHE A 33 9.78 5.95 0.16
N PHE A 34 8.67 6.56 -0.23
CA PHE A 34 8.64 7.99 -0.50
C PHE A 34 8.62 8.80 0.81
N PRO A 35 9.19 10.00 0.84
CA PRO A 35 9.20 10.82 2.04
C PRO A 35 7.78 11.16 2.49
N MET A 36 7.46 10.90 3.75
CA MET A 36 6.21 11.28 4.39
C MET A 36 6.41 11.53 5.88
N HIS A 37 5.42 12.11 6.54
CA HIS A 37 5.48 12.38 7.99
C HIS A 37 5.42 11.12 8.86
N ASP A 38 4.72 10.07 8.42
CA ASP A 38 4.55 8.81 9.16
C ASP A 38 4.97 7.61 8.31
N ASP A 39 6.29 7.42 8.15
CA ASP A 39 6.91 6.34 7.38
C ASP A 39 6.82 4.96 8.07
N THR A 40 6.11 4.86 9.19
CA THR A 40 5.95 3.60 9.95
C THR A 40 4.99 2.61 9.30
N GLN A 41 4.35 2.97 8.18
CA GLN A 41 3.40 2.11 7.45
C GLN A 41 3.98 0.75 7.08
N VAL A 42 5.25 0.71 6.64
CA VAL A 42 5.93 -0.52 6.22
C VAL A 42 6.05 -1.50 7.39
N ALA A 43 6.42 -1.01 8.57
CA ALA A 43 6.49 -1.82 9.78
C ALA A 43 5.10 -2.38 10.15
N ARG A 44 4.05 -1.56 10.08
CA ARG A 44 2.68 -1.98 10.41
C ARG A 44 2.13 -3.05 9.46
N VAL A 45 2.43 -2.96 8.15
CA VAL A 45 2.05 -3.99 7.17
C VAL A 45 2.78 -5.31 7.45
N TYR A 46 4.07 -5.25 7.74
CA TYR A 46 4.84 -6.42 8.15
C TYR A 46 4.31 -7.06 9.43
N GLU A 47 3.98 -6.25 10.44
CA GLU A 47 3.43 -6.70 11.71
C GLU A 47 2.03 -7.32 11.57
N MET A 48 1.19 -6.79 10.66
CA MET A 48 -0.09 -7.41 10.31
C MET A 48 0.13 -8.81 9.72
N TRP A 49 1.06 -8.96 8.77
CA TRP A 49 1.42 -10.26 8.21
C TRP A 49 1.97 -11.22 9.28
N LYS A 50 2.85 -10.73 10.16
CA LYS A 50 3.44 -11.54 11.23
C LYS A 50 2.38 -12.05 12.20
N ALA A 51 1.50 -11.17 12.68
CA ALA A 51 0.41 -11.56 13.59
C ALA A 51 -0.58 -12.54 12.93
N LEU A 52 -0.91 -12.34 11.64
CA LEU A 52 -1.72 -13.30 10.88
C LEU A 52 -1.04 -14.65 10.71
N ARG A 53 0.26 -14.65 10.41
CA ARG A 53 1.07 -15.87 10.31
C ARG A 53 1.11 -16.64 11.64
N ASP A 54 1.07 -15.91 12.76
CA ASP A 54 0.98 -16.48 14.11
C ASP A 54 -0.45 -16.90 14.50
N GLY A 55 -1.41 -16.84 13.57
CA GLY A 55 -2.79 -17.31 13.76
C GLY A 55 -3.72 -16.29 14.42
N MET A 56 -3.32 -15.03 14.56
CA MET A 56 -4.15 -14.00 15.16
C MET A 56 -5.17 -13.45 14.15
N PHE A 57 -6.46 -13.76 14.33
CA PHE A 57 -7.55 -13.14 13.58
C PHE A 57 -8.77 -12.86 14.47
N PRO A 58 -9.31 -11.62 14.51
CA PRO A 58 -8.73 -10.41 13.91
C PRO A 58 -7.43 -9.99 14.63
N VAL A 59 -6.50 -9.40 13.89
CA VAL A 59 -5.29 -8.84 14.49
C VAL A 59 -5.66 -7.62 15.33
N ARG A 60 -5.25 -7.64 16.60
CA ARG A 60 -5.45 -6.54 17.57
C ARG A 60 -4.14 -6.08 18.21
N TRP A 61 -3.20 -6.99 18.38
CA TRP A 61 -1.92 -6.79 19.06
C TRP A 61 -0.82 -7.27 18.14
N VAL A 62 0.24 -6.47 18.00
CA VAL A 62 1.40 -6.83 17.18
C VAL A 62 2.63 -6.97 18.07
N PRO A 63 3.54 -7.93 17.79
CA PRO A 63 4.61 -8.29 18.73
C PRO A 63 5.80 -7.32 18.80
N ASP A 64 6.22 -6.70 17.69
CA ASP A 64 7.54 -6.06 17.63
C ASP A 64 7.49 -4.55 17.89
N LEU A 65 6.32 -3.92 17.73
CA LEU A 65 6.12 -2.50 18.05
C LEU A 65 6.18 -2.26 19.58
N GLY A 66 6.27 -0.98 19.96
CA GLY A 66 6.34 -0.61 21.38
C GLY A 66 7.63 -1.07 22.05
N TYR A 67 8.76 -0.99 21.35
CA TYR A 67 10.09 -1.46 21.83
C TYR A 67 10.13 -2.96 22.16
N GLY A 68 9.37 -3.79 21.44
CA GLY A 68 9.33 -5.24 21.63
C GLY A 68 8.41 -5.73 22.76
N TYR A 69 7.69 -4.83 23.44
CA TYR A 69 6.61 -5.21 24.37
C TYR A 69 5.29 -5.52 23.67
N GLY A 70 5.22 -5.20 22.37
CA GLY A 70 4.04 -5.28 21.54
C GLY A 70 3.13 -4.05 21.68
N TYR A 71 2.18 -3.93 20.74
CA TYR A 71 1.38 -2.72 20.60
C TYR A 71 -0.05 -3.00 20.09
N PRO A 72 -1.11 -2.45 20.71
CA PRO A 72 -2.50 -2.72 20.36
C PRO A 72 -3.01 -1.90 19.16
N ILE A 73 -2.19 -1.68 18.13
CA ILE A 73 -2.43 -0.67 17.09
C ILE A 73 -3.75 -0.84 16.33
N PHE A 74 -4.12 -2.07 15.99
CA PHE A 74 -5.29 -2.36 15.16
C PHE A 74 -6.61 -2.34 15.93
N ASN A 75 -6.58 -1.96 17.21
CA ASN A 75 -7.80 -1.52 17.92
C ASN A 75 -8.14 -0.05 17.62
N PHE A 76 -7.16 0.75 17.18
CA PHE A 76 -7.30 2.20 17.00
C PHE A 76 -7.14 2.64 15.54
N TYR A 77 -6.39 1.89 14.73
CA TYR A 77 -6.21 2.15 13.31
C TYR A 77 -7.06 1.22 12.45
N ALA A 78 -7.61 1.75 11.35
CA ALA A 78 -8.42 0.97 10.41
C ALA A 78 -7.56 -0.16 9.78
N PRO A 79 -7.89 -1.45 10.02
CA PRO A 79 -6.97 -2.55 9.70
C PRO A 79 -7.08 -3.04 8.25
N LEU A 80 -8.13 -2.66 7.51
CA LEU A 80 -8.44 -3.23 6.19
C LEU A 80 -7.29 -3.11 5.19
N ALA A 81 -6.69 -1.93 5.05
CA ALA A 81 -5.55 -1.74 4.15
C ALA A 81 -4.35 -2.61 4.55
N TYR A 82 -4.08 -2.74 5.85
CA TYR A 82 -2.99 -3.59 6.34
C TYR A 82 -3.23 -5.08 6.07
N TYR A 83 -4.48 -5.55 6.10
CA TYR A 83 -4.81 -6.90 5.65
C TYR A 83 -4.50 -7.10 4.16
N ALA A 84 -4.78 -6.11 3.32
CA ALA A 84 -4.43 -6.14 1.90
C ALA A 84 -2.90 -6.16 1.69
N GLY A 85 -2.16 -5.32 2.43
CA GLY A 85 -0.70 -5.35 2.44
C GLY A 85 -0.13 -6.70 2.88
N ALA A 86 -0.66 -7.26 3.98
CA ALA A 86 -0.25 -8.58 4.47
C ALA A 86 -0.53 -9.70 3.46
N PHE A 87 -1.65 -9.63 2.74
CA PHE A 87 -1.96 -10.55 1.64
C PHE A 87 -0.87 -10.54 0.55
N PHE A 88 -0.37 -9.37 0.14
CA PHE A 88 0.75 -9.30 -0.80
C PHE A 88 2.04 -9.91 -0.23
N ILE A 89 2.31 -9.73 1.07
CA ILE A 89 3.47 -10.39 1.71
C ILE A 89 3.32 -11.91 1.69
N PHE A 90 2.11 -12.46 1.91
CA PHE A 90 1.87 -13.90 1.75
C PHE A 90 2.13 -14.40 0.32
N LEU A 91 1.98 -13.54 -0.70
CA LEU A 91 2.33 -13.85 -2.09
C LEU A 91 3.84 -13.72 -2.40
N GLY A 92 4.67 -13.42 -1.40
CA GLY A 92 6.11 -13.27 -1.54
C GLY A 92 6.58 -11.87 -1.94
N VAL A 93 5.68 -10.87 -1.93
CA VAL A 93 6.07 -9.46 -2.13
C VAL A 93 6.72 -8.94 -0.85
N ASP A 94 7.80 -8.15 -0.97
CA ASP A 94 8.43 -7.55 0.20
C ASP A 94 7.52 -6.50 0.87
N ALA A 95 7.72 -6.24 2.16
CA ALA A 95 6.85 -5.35 2.93
C ALA A 95 6.80 -3.92 2.39
N LEU A 96 7.90 -3.41 1.83
CA LEU A 96 7.96 -2.06 1.30
C LEU A 96 7.11 -1.93 0.04
N THR A 97 7.22 -2.89 -0.88
CA THR A 97 6.41 -2.94 -2.10
C THR A 97 4.94 -3.23 -1.78
N ALA A 98 4.66 -4.14 -0.85
CA ALA A 98 3.31 -4.43 -0.38
C ALA A 98 2.62 -3.17 0.20
N THR A 99 3.35 -2.35 0.96
CA THR A 99 2.83 -1.10 1.53
C THR A 99 2.46 -0.07 0.47
N LYS A 100 3.10 -0.09 -0.71
CA LYS A 100 2.73 0.78 -1.84
C LYS A 100 1.47 0.32 -2.57
N PHE A 101 1.11 -0.96 -2.44
CA PHE A 101 -0.10 -1.54 -3.04
C PHE A 101 -1.32 -1.51 -2.13
N MET A 102 -1.14 -1.27 -0.82
CA MET A 102 -2.23 -1.22 0.16
C MET A 102 -3.13 0.00 0.02
#